data_AF-A0A158G9H0-F1
#
_entry.id   AF-A0A158G9H0-F1
#
_cell.length_a   1.000
_cell.length_b   1.000
_cell.length_c   1.000
_cell.angle_alpha   90.00
_cell.angle_beta   90.00
_cell.angle_gamma   90.00
#
_symmetry.space_group_name_H-M   'P 1'
#
loop_
_entity.id
_entity.type
_entity.pdbx_description
1 polymer ?
#
loop_
_entity_poly.entity_id
_entity_poly.type
_entity_poly.pdbx_seq_one_letter_code
_entity_poly.pdbx_strand_id
1 'polypeptide(L)'
;MRRGAVIACGGGGIPVLVDEHQQISGVEAVIDKDLASALLAEQLGADLLLIPTGVEQVAINFGKPDQRWLDTLSLAEAHELITQNQFGAGSMLPKVEAIMRFVTHSRSNGGHGKGLITSPEAIKRALDHKTGTWITQ
;
A
#
# COMPACT_ATOMS: atom_id res chain seq x y z
N MET A 1 24.09 -15.24 6.76
CA MET A 1 22.73 -15.12 6.21
C MET A 1 22.78 -15.31 4.70
N ARG A 2 21.96 -16.21 4.15
CA ARG A 2 21.74 -16.27 2.68
C ARG A 2 20.80 -15.13 2.30
N ARG A 3 21.20 -14.30 1.34
CA ARG A 3 20.31 -13.28 0.74
C ARG A 3 19.44 -13.98 -0.30
N GLY A 4 18.13 -13.81 -0.21
CA GLY A 4 17.17 -14.39 -1.16
C GLY A 4 15.98 -13.45 -1.32
N ALA A 5 15.33 -13.53 -2.49
CA ALA A 5 14.08 -12.83 -2.76
C ALA A 5 12.93 -13.84 -2.70
N VAL A 6 11.86 -13.49 -1.99
CA VAL A 6 10.64 -14.32 -1.89
C VAL A 6 9.56 -13.65 -2.72
N ILE A 7 8.88 -14.45 -3.55
CA ILE A 7 7.70 -14.03 -4.30
C ILE A 7 6.50 -14.69 -3.61
N ALA A 8 5.57 -13.88 -3.11
CA ALA A 8 4.38 -14.32 -2.39
C ALA A 8 3.17 -13.45 -2.76
N CYS A 9 1.98 -13.86 -2.33
CA CYS A 9 0.72 -13.12 -2.56
C CYS A 9 0.46 -12.75 -4.03
N GLY A 10 0.90 -13.61 -4.97
CA GLY A 10 0.63 -13.41 -6.39
C GLY A 10 -0.87 -13.26 -6.66
N GLY A 11 -1.27 -12.14 -7.26
CA GLY A 11 -2.67 -11.82 -7.52
C GLY A 11 -3.53 -11.53 -6.27
N GLY A 12 -2.92 -11.35 -5.10
CA GLY A 12 -3.63 -11.25 -3.81
C GLY A 12 -3.65 -12.56 -3.00
N GLY A 13 -3.27 -13.68 -3.61
CA GLY A 13 -3.31 -15.01 -3.00
C GLY A 13 -4.57 -15.80 -3.38
N ILE A 14 -4.58 -17.09 -3.02
CA ILE A 14 -5.71 -17.99 -3.28
C ILE A 14 -6.77 -17.75 -2.19
N PRO A 15 -8.00 -17.36 -2.54
CA PRO A 15 -9.07 -17.17 -1.55
C PRO A 15 -9.46 -18.51 -0.93
N VAL A 16 -9.39 -18.58 0.39
CA VAL A 16 -9.77 -19.76 1.15
C VAL A 16 -10.63 -19.38 2.36
N LEU A 17 -11.54 -20.29 2.73
CA LEU A 17 -12.25 -20.26 4.00
C LEU A 17 -11.74 -21.39 4.89
N VAL A 18 -11.68 -21.11 6.19
CA VAL A 18 -11.38 -22.10 7.24
C VAL A 18 -12.66 -22.31 8.04
N ASP A 19 -13.16 -23.54 8.08
CA ASP A 19 -14.37 -23.87 8.83
C ASP A 19 -14.09 -24.13 10.34
N GLU A 20 -15.14 -24.41 11.10
CA GLU A 20 -15.06 -24.70 12.53
C GLU A 20 -14.19 -25.94 12.85
N HIS A 21 -13.94 -26.80 11.85
CA HIS A 21 -13.11 -28.00 11.93
C HIS A 21 -11.69 -27.80 11.37
N GLN A 22 -11.27 -26.55 11.16
CA GLN A 22 -9.96 -26.17 10.59
C GLN A 22 -9.72 -26.72 9.18
N GLN A 23 -10.78 -27.07 8.45
CA GLN A 23 -10.66 -27.51 7.05
C GLN A 23 -10.60 -26.29 6.13
N ILE A 24 -9.67 -26.35 5.17
CA ILE A 24 -9.45 -25.28 4.20
C ILE A 24 -10.20 -25.61 2.91
N SER A 25 -11.03 -24.68 2.45
CA SER A 25 -11.74 -24.78 1.18
C SER A 25 -11.48 -23.55 0.32
N GLY A 26 -11.17 -23.76 -0.97
CA GLY A 26 -11.02 -22.67 -1.92
C GLY A 26 -12.37 -22.09 -2.32
N VAL A 27 -12.44 -20.76 -2.51
CA VAL A 27 -13.66 -20.07 -2.90
C VAL A 27 -13.43 -19.14 -4.10
N GLU A 28 -14.49 -18.91 -4.87
CA GLU A 28 -14.49 -17.95 -5.98
C GLU A 28 -14.60 -16.53 -5.42
N ALA A 29 -13.46 -15.87 -5.25
CA ALA A 29 -13.38 -14.47 -4.84
C ALA A 29 -12.10 -13.81 -5.42
N VAL A 30 -11.99 -12.49 -5.29
CA VAL A 30 -10.77 -11.74 -5.63
C VAL A 30 -10.28 -11.06 -4.37
N ILE A 31 -9.03 -11.32 -4.00
CA ILE A 31 -8.36 -10.61 -2.90
C ILE A 31 -7.62 -9.41 -3.50
N ASP A 32 -7.83 -8.23 -2.93
CA ASP A 32 -7.07 -7.05 -3.32
C ASP A 32 -5.58 -7.25 -2.97
N LYS A 33 -4.72 -7.15 -3.99
CA LYS A 33 -3.27 -7.39 -3.87
C LYS A 33 -2.56 -6.37 -2.99
N ASP A 34 -3.05 -5.13 -2.94
CA ASP A 34 -2.42 -4.07 -2.16
C ASP A 34 -2.73 -4.32 -0.67
N LEU A 35 -3.98 -4.66 -0.33
CA LEU A 35 -4.38 -5.08 1.02
C LEU A 35 -3.71 -6.37 1.47
N ALA A 36 -3.59 -7.36 0.58
CA ALA A 36 -2.86 -8.61 0.88
C ALA A 36 -1.38 -8.33 1.17
N SER A 37 -0.76 -7.44 0.39
CA SER A 37 0.63 -7.03 0.59
C SER A 37 0.81 -6.25 1.89
N ALA A 38 -0.15 -5.39 2.26
CA ALA A 38 -0.14 -4.68 3.53
C ALA A 38 -0.22 -5.63 4.73
N LEU A 39 -1.10 -6.63 4.66
CA LEU A 39 -1.20 -7.66 5.69
C LEU A 39 0.09 -8.50 5.79
N LEU A 40 0.69 -8.88 4.65
CA LEU A 40 1.96 -9.60 4.67
C LEU A 40 3.09 -8.75 5.29
N ALA A 41 3.20 -7.48 4.89
CA ALA A 41 4.20 -6.55 5.42
C ALA A 41 4.03 -6.34 6.94
N GLU A 42 2.79 -6.25 7.41
CA GLU A 42 2.42 -6.21 8.82
C GLU A 42 2.93 -7.45 9.58
N GLN A 43 2.58 -8.66 9.10
CA GLN A 43 2.95 -9.92 9.73
C GLN A 43 4.46 -10.16 9.76
N LEU A 44 5.19 -9.60 8.79
CA LEU A 44 6.65 -9.67 8.73
C LEU A 44 7.36 -8.59 9.57
N GLY A 45 6.63 -7.62 10.11
CA GLY A 45 7.23 -6.46 10.76
C GLY A 45 8.13 -5.65 9.82
N ALA A 46 7.71 -5.49 8.56
CA ALA A 46 8.52 -4.82 7.55
C ALA A 46 8.77 -3.33 7.87
N ASP A 47 9.93 -2.81 7.46
CA ASP A 47 10.27 -1.38 7.60
C ASP A 47 9.60 -0.51 6.53
N LEU A 48 9.28 -1.10 5.37
CA LEU A 48 8.77 -0.38 4.19
C LEU A 48 7.76 -1.25 3.44
N LEU A 49 6.60 -0.66 3.13
CA LEU A 49 5.69 -1.14 2.11
C LEU A 49 5.76 -0.21 0.90
N LEU A 50 6.20 -0.74 -0.25
CA LEU A 50 6.28 -0.02 -1.53
C LEU A 50 5.25 -0.59 -2.50
N ILE A 51 4.33 0.25 -2.98
CA ILE A 51 3.34 -0.12 -4.00
C ILE A 51 3.69 0.58 -5.33
N PRO A 52 4.17 -0.17 -6.34
CA PRO A 52 4.38 0.39 -7.67
C PRO A 52 3.05 0.63 -8.40
N THR A 53 2.94 1.73 -9.13
CA THR A 53 1.75 2.12 -9.90
C THR A 53 2.10 2.86 -11.20
N GLY A 54 1.10 3.31 -11.96
CA GLY A 54 1.28 3.95 -13.27
C GLY A 54 1.73 5.41 -13.22
N VAL A 55 1.91 5.99 -12.03
CA VAL A 55 2.30 7.39 -11.82
C VAL A 55 3.44 7.47 -10.82
N GLU A 56 4.29 8.47 -11.01
CA GLU A 56 5.48 8.66 -10.17
C GLU A 56 5.11 9.12 -8.74
N GLN A 57 4.01 9.88 -8.59
CA GLN A 57 3.50 10.39 -7.33
C GLN A 57 1.96 10.29 -7.28
N VAL A 58 1.40 10.25 -6.08
CA VAL A 58 -0.03 10.45 -5.84
C VAL A 58 -0.36 11.93 -6.06
N ALA A 59 -1.56 12.21 -6.58
CA ALA A 59 -2.03 13.58 -6.76
C ALA A 59 -3.43 13.77 -6.18
N ILE A 60 -3.69 15.01 -5.77
CA ILE A 60 -5.05 15.53 -5.57
C ILE A 60 -5.51 16.24 -6.84
N ASN A 61 -6.82 16.36 -7.03
CA ASN A 61 -7.41 16.94 -8.23
C ASN A 61 -6.88 16.27 -9.52
N PHE A 62 -6.67 14.96 -9.48
CA PHE A 62 -6.09 14.22 -10.60
C PHE A 62 -6.89 14.43 -11.90
N GLY A 63 -6.20 14.80 -12.98
CA GLY A 63 -6.79 15.11 -14.28
C GLY A 63 -7.47 16.48 -14.39
N LYS A 64 -7.42 17.33 -13.35
CA LYS A 64 -8.01 18.68 -13.36
C LYS A 64 -6.92 19.77 -13.54
N PRO A 65 -7.30 21.01 -13.92
CA PRO A 65 -6.34 22.11 -14.08
C PRO A 65 -5.55 22.46 -12.81
N ASP A 66 -6.14 22.20 -11.64
CA ASP A 66 -5.56 22.42 -10.31
C ASP A 66 -4.97 21.14 -9.69
N GLN A 67 -4.58 20.16 -10.54
CA GLN A 67 -3.88 18.96 -10.11
C GLN A 67 -2.61 19.30 -9.34
N ARG A 68 -2.40 18.62 -8.21
CA ARG A 68 -1.18 18.77 -7.40
C ARG A 68 -0.63 17.41 -7.00
N TRP A 69 0.63 17.18 -7.31
CA TRP A 69 1.39 16.00 -6.87
C TRP A 69 1.80 16.13 -5.40
N LEU A 70 1.85 15.00 -4.69
CA LEU A 70 2.17 14.93 -3.28
C LEU A 70 3.51 14.22 -3.08
N ASP A 71 4.50 14.92 -2.52
CA ASP A 71 5.78 14.32 -2.12
C ASP A 71 5.65 13.48 -0.84
N THR A 72 4.86 14.00 0.10
CA THR A 72 4.56 13.38 1.39
C THR A 72 3.07 13.42 1.66
N LEU A 73 2.60 12.46 2.45
CA LEU A 73 1.22 12.39 2.89
C LEU A 73 1.17 11.80 4.30
N SER A 74 0.77 12.59 5.29
CA SER A 74 0.54 12.07 6.64
C SER A 74 -0.73 11.21 6.69
N LEU A 75 -0.88 10.39 7.74
CA LEU A 75 -2.10 9.60 7.94
C LEU A 75 -3.34 10.50 8.08
N ALA A 76 -3.19 11.64 8.76
CA ALA A 76 -4.28 12.60 8.96
C ALA A 76 -4.72 13.24 7.64
N GLU A 77 -3.76 13.71 6.84
CA GLU A 77 -4.05 14.26 5.50
C GLU A 77 -4.65 13.20 4.59
N ALA A 78 -4.15 11.95 4.64
CA ALA A 78 -4.69 10.87 3.83
C ALA A 78 -6.16 10.61 4.15
N HIS A 79 -6.52 10.55 5.44
CA HIS A 79 -7.91 10.43 5.87
C HIS A 79 -8.77 11.58 5.35
N GLU A 80 -8.31 12.83 5.49
CA GLU A 80 -9.06 13.99 5.01
C GLU A 80 -9.27 13.93 3.49
N LEU A 81 -8.23 13.66 2.72
CA LEU A 81 -8.30 13.58 1.25
C LEU A 81 -9.19 12.42 0.77
N ILE A 82 -9.25 11.31 1.51
CA ILE A 82 -10.20 10.22 1.26
C ILE A 82 -11.64 10.73 1.43
N THR A 83 -11.95 11.44 2.53
CA THR A 83 -13.30 11.99 2.74
C THR A 83 -13.71 13.01 1.67
N GLN A 84 -12.73 13.66 1.05
CA GLN A 84 -12.91 14.59 -0.06
C GLN A 84 -12.97 13.91 -1.44
N ASN A 85 -12.95 12.56 -1.50
CA ASN A 85 -12.97 11.77 -2.73
C ASN A 85 -11.82 12.12 -3.71
N GLN A 86 -10.63 12.43 -3.18
CA GLN A 86 -9.47 12.82 -3.99
C GLN A 86 -8.80 11.63 -4.69
N PHE A 87 -9.04 10.40 -4.21
CA PHE A 87 -8.43 9.19 -4.74
C PHE A 87 -9.48 8.31 -5.46
N GLY A 88 -9.14 7.85 -6.67
CA GLY A 88 -10.05 7.00 -7.45
C GLY A 88 -10.29 5.64 -6.80
N ALA A 89 -11.57 5.29 -6.59
CA ALA A 89 -12.00 4.09 -5.85
C ALA A 89 -11.47 2.75 -6.41
N GLY A 90 -11.30 2.65 -7.73
CA GLY A 90 -10.78 1.44 -8.39
C GLY A 90 -9.27 1.48 -8.69
N SER A 91 -8.55 2.49 -8.21
CA SER A 91 -7.14 2.68 -8.59
C SER A 91 -6.26 3.14 -7.44
N MET A 92 -6.35 4.40 -7.04
CA MET A 92 -5.46 4.99 -6.06
C MET A 92 -5.94 4.80 -4.62
N LEU A 93 -7.26 4.79 -4.40
CA LEU A 93 -7.83 4.65 -3.07
C LEU A 93 -7.37 3.35 -2.36
N PRO A 94 -7.46 2.14 -2.99
CA PRO A 94 -7.02 0.91 -2.33
C PRO A 94 -5.53 0.92 -1.96
N LYS A 95 -4.71 1.63 -2.72
CA LYS A 95 -3.25 1.75 -2.48
C LYS A 95 -2.96 2.61 -1.26
N VAL A 96 -3.63 3.75 -1.18
CA VAL A 96 -3.52 4.67 -0.04
C VAL A 96 -4.03 3.98 1.22
N GLU A 97 -5.19 3.32 1.16
CA GLU A 97 -5.76 2.58 2.29
C GLU A 97 -4.87 1.43 2.77
N ALA A 98 -4.31 0.65 1.84
CA ALA A 98 -3.37 -0.44 2.16
C ALA A 98 -2.13 0.07 2.90
N ILE A 99 -1.54 1.16 2.42
CA ILE A 99 -0.38 1.79 3.06
C ILE A 99 -0.75 2.36 4.43
N MET A 100 -1.89 3.07 4.54
CA MET A 100 -2.36 3.61 5.81
C MET A 100 -2.58 2.52 6.85
N ARG A 101 -3.18 1.38 6.46
CA ARG A 101 -3.37 0.22 7.32
C ARG A 101 -2.03 -0.33 7.83
N PHE A 102 -1.07 -0.55 6.93
CA PHE A 102 0.27 -1.03 7.30
C PHE A 102 0.99 -0.08 8.25
N VAL A 103 1.05 1.22 7.92
CA VAL A 103 1.74 2.22 8.76
C VAL A 103 1.07 2.34 10.14
N THR A 104 -0.27 2.36 10.19
CA THR A 104 -1.02 2.41 11.44
C THR A 104 -0.73 1.17 12.31
N HIS A 105 -0.79 -0.02 11.72
CA HIS A 105 -0.54 -1.26 12.47
C HIS A 105 0.90 -1.37 12.95
N SER A 106 1.87 -1.06 12.09
CA SER A 106 3.29 -1.05 12.45
C SER A 106 3.52 -0.18 13.69
N ARG A 107 2.92 1.01 13.76
CA ARG A 107 3.03 1.91 14.91
C ARG A 107 2.37 1.37 16.17
N SER A 108 1.18 0.78 16.06
CA SER A 108 0.49 0.16 17.20
C SER A 108 1.31 -0.94 17.87
N ASN A 109 2.22 -1.58 17.11
CA ASN A 109 3.15 -2.59 17.60
C ASN A 109 4.54 -2.04 17.98
N GLY A 110 4.69 -0.71 18.06
CA GLY A 110 5.96 -0.06 18.39
C GLY A 110 6.98 0.01 17.25
N GLY A 111 6.56 -0.31 16.02
CA GLY A 111 7.38 -0.24 14.81
C GLY A 111 7.42 1.15 14.17
N HIS A 112 8.24 1.26 13.12
CA HIS A 112 8.48 2.50 12.36
C HIS A 112 8.24 2.33 10.85
N GLY A 113 7.29 1.46 10.49
CA GLY A 113 6.96 1.15 9.10
C GLY A 113 6.59 2.40 8.31
N LYS A 114 7.12 2.51 7.09
CA LYS A 114 6.87 3.61 6.15
C LYS A 114 6.16 3.12 4.89
N GLY A 115 5.35 3.98 4.29
CA GLY A 115 4.72 3.72 3.01
C GLY A 115 5.37 4.46 1.87
N LEU A 116 5.44 3.85 0.68
CA LEU A 116 5.84 4.50 -0.55
C LEU A 116 4.95 4.08 -1.72
N ILE A 117 4.38 5.07 -2.43
CA ILE A 117 3.70 4.86 -3.71
C ILE A 117 4.50 5.58 -4.80
N THR A 118 4.86 4.87 -5.87
CA THR A 118 5.59 5.46 -7.01
C THR A 118 5.49 4.57 -8.27
N SER A 119 6.13 4.94 -9.38
CA SER A 119 6.19 4.10 -10.58
C SER A 119 7.39 3.15 -10.58
N PRO A 120 7.33 2.01 -11.30
CA PRO A 120 8.45 1.07 -11.41
C PRO A 120 9.77 1.74 -11.83
N GLU A 121 9.71 2.69 -12.75
CA GLU A 121 10.87 3.42 -13.29
C GLU A 121 11.46 4.39 -12.27
N ALA A 122 10.64 4.86 -11.33
CA ALA A 122 11.00 5.82 -10.31
C ALA A 122 11.49 5.17 -9.01
N ILE A 123 11.29 3.87 -8.79
CA ILE A 123 11.61 3.16 -7.52
C ILE A 123 12.99 3.53 -6.97
N LYS A 124 14.04 3.46 -7.80
CA LYS A 124 15.40 3.77 -7.33
C LYS A 124 15.53 5.21 -6.82
N ARG A 125 14.97 6.18 -7.56
CA ARG A 125 14.99 7.60 -7.16
C ARG A 125 14.10 7.85 -5.94
N ALA A 126 12.97 7.14 -5.86
CA ALA A 126 12.05 7.25 -4.75
C ALA A 126 12.68 6.75 -3.45
N LEU A 127 13.40 5.63 -3.49
CA LEU A 127 14.18 5.10 -2.35
C LEU A 127 15.32 6.03 -1.93
N ASP A 128 15.85 6.84 -2.85
CA ASP A 128 16.80 7.93 -2.56
C ASP A 128 16.11 9.20 -2.02
N HIS A 129 14.80 9.17 -1.74
CA HIS A 129 13.98 10.32 -1.33
C HIS A 129 13.94 11.48 -2.34
N LYS A 130 14.13 11.20 -3.64
CA LYS A 130 14.11 12.22 -4.70
C LYS A 130 12.75 12.36 -5.39
N THR A 131 11.81 11.46 -5.13
CA THR A 131 10.47 11.41 -5.70
C THR A 131 9.59 10.40 -4.95
N GLY A 132 8.39 10.12 -5.47
CA GLY A 132 7.40 9.25 -4.87
C GLY A 132 6.48 10.02 -3.92
N THR A 133 5.44 9.35 -3.46
CA THR A 133 4.65 9.82 -2.32
C THR A 133 4.98 8.96 -1.12
N TRP A 134 5.66 9.57 -0.15
CA TRP A 134 5.98 8.95 1.12
C TRP A 134 4.83 9.13 2.09
N ILE A 135 4.25 8.02 2.54
CA ILE A 135 3.17 8.02 3.52
C ILE A 135 3.78 7.72 4.88
N THR A 136 3.66 8.68 5.78
CA THR A 136 4.22 8.63 7.13
C THR A 136 3.15 8.95 8.16
N GLN A 137 3.54 8.93 9.44
CA GLN A 137 2.69 9.40 10.53
C GLN A 137 2.10 10.80 10.24
#